data_AF-A0A097AU54-F1
#
_entry.id   AF-A0A097AU54-F1
#
_cell.length_a   1.000
_cell.length_b   1.000
_cell.length_c   1.000
_cell.angle_alpha   90.00
_cell.angle_beta   90.00
_cell.angle_gamma   90.00
#
_symmetry.space_group_name_H-M   'P 1'
#
loop_
_entity.id
_entity.type
_entity.pdbx_description
1 polymer ?
#
loop_
_entity_poly.entity_id
_entity_poly.type
_entity_poly.pdbx_seq_one_letter_code
_entity_poly.pdbx_strand_id
1 'polypeptide(L)'
;MIYYWDSHGYPNLVTTETSNQVIEKLATYMGTDSSGSTNVFNIIPGTIQYIKSKGYTNFDGYNLNPPTYYDIRNEIDNSRPLLLSVIGHPTYKNHTMTCVGYEYTTELGQITEKYVIVHDTWSSTPADVYITFDGTFKYADIFIP
;
A
#
# COMPACT_ATOMS: atom_id res chain seq x y z
N MET A 1 -1.48 2.07 -5.83
CA MET A 1 -0.27 1.22 -5.78
C MET A 1 0.26 0.96 -7.18
N ILE A 2 -0.43 0.17 -8.02
CA ILE A 2 0.04 -0.17 -9.37
C ILE A 2 0.44 1.06 -10.22
N TYR A 3 -0.45 2.06 -10.36
CA TYR A 3 -0.14 3.29 -11.10
C TYR A 3 0.98 4.14 -10.49
N TYR A 4 1.07 4.17 -9.17
CA TYR A 4 2.15 4.88 -8.48
C TYR A 4 3.49 4.23 -8.82
N TRP A 5 3.62 2.92 -8.61
CA TRP A 5 4.88 2.21 -8.85
C TRP A 5 5.25 2.07 -10.32
N ASP A 6 4.27 2.10 -11.24
CA ASP A 6 4.52 2.20 -12.68
C ASP A 6 5.37 3.43 -13.05
N SER A 7 5.16 4.55 -12.35
CA SER A 7 5.91 5.79 -12.53
C SER A 7 7.10 5.94 -11.57
N HIS A 8 7.29 5.02 -10.61
CA HIS A 8 8.24 5.15 -9.51
C HIS A 8 9.09 3.89 -9.30
N GLY A 9 9.72 3.37 -10.36
CA GLY A 9 10.74 2.31 -10.29
C GLY A 9 10.34 0.96 -10.88
N TYR A 10 9.05 0.76 -11.17
CA TYR A 10 8.54 -0.47 -11.79
C TYR A 10 7.76 -0.18 -13.07
N PRO A 11 8.43 0.34 -14.14
CA PRO A 11 7.75 0.69 -15.38
C PRO A 11 7.12 -0.52 -16.09
N ASN A 12 6.01 -0.30 -16.79
CA ASN A 12 5.21 -1.32 -17.49
C ASN A 12 4.33 -2.18 -16.58
N LEU A 13 4.13 -1.76 -15.33
CA LEU A 13 3.04 -2.27 -14.51
C LEU A 13 1.68 -1.93 -15.13
N VAL A 14 1.56 -0.79 -15.80
CA VAL A 14 0.40 -0.41 -16.63
C VAL A 14 0.89 -0.12 -18.04
N THR A 15 0.29 -0.73 -19.05
CA THR A 15 0.74 -0.53 -20.45
C THR A 15 -0.36 0.10 -21.29
N THR A 16 -1.45 -0.64 -21.50
CA THR A 16 -2.59 -0.20 -22.33
C THR A 16 -3.90 -0.23 -21.57
N GLU A 17 -3.89 -0.60 -20.29
CA GLU A 17 -5.10 -0.72 -19.49
C GLU A 17 -5.55 0.62 -18.92
N THR A 18 -6.85 0.85 -18.95
CA THR A 18 -7.52 1.88 -18.17
C THR A 18 -7.46 1.55 -16.67
N SER A 19 -7.70 2.54 -15.81
CA SER A 19 -7.72 2.33 -14.36
C SER A 19 -8.74 1.27 -13.94
N ASN A 20 -9.92 1.25 -14.57
CA ASN A 20 -10.95 0.24 -14.29
C ASN A 20 -10.49 -1.17 -14.67
N GLN A 21 -9.81 -1.36 -15.80
CA GLN A 21 -9.29 -2.67 -16.20
C GLN A 21 -8.21 -3.17 -15.23
N VAL A 22 -7.38 -2.28 -14.68
CA VAL A 22 -6.41 -2.64 -13.65
C VAL A 22 -7.13 -3.06 -12.36
N ILE A 23 -8.14 -2.29 -11.93
CA ILE A 23 -8.96 -2.60 -10.74
C ILE A 23 -9.67 -3.94 -10.90
N GLU A 24 -10.30 -4.22 -12.04
CA GLU A 24 -11.00 -5.49 -12.30
C GLU A 24 -10.06 -6.70 -12.30
N LYS A 25 -8.85 -6.56 -12.86
CA LYS A 25 -7.83 -7.62 -12.83
C LYS A 25 -7.34 -7.89 -11.40
N LEU A 26 -7.05 -6.84 -10.63
CA LEU A 26 -6.68 -6.98 -9.22
C LEU A 26 -7.82 -7.62 -8.41
N ALA A 27 -9.06 -7.15 -8.60
CA ALA A 27 -10.24 -7.70 -7.95
C ALA A 27 -10.39 -9.20 -8.25
N THR A 28 -10.18 -9.60 -9.50
CA THR A 28 -10.20 -11.00 -9.94
C THR A 28 -9.10 -11.83 -9.26
N TYR A 29 -7.85 -11.35 -9.29
CA TYR A 29 -6.73 -12.08 -8.69
C TYR A 29 -6.79 -12.14 -7.15
N MET A 30 -7.38 -11.13 -6.51
CA MET A 30 -7.58 -11.10 -5.05
C MET A 30 -8.86 -11.84 -4.61
N GLY A 31 -9.69 -12.31 -5.54
CA GLY A 31 -10.98 -12.93 -5.22
C GLY A 31 -11.94 -11.98 -4.51
N THR A 32 -11.96 -10.72 -4.95
CA THR A 32 -12.86 -9.68 -4.43
C THR A 32 -14.30 -10.02 -4.81
N ASP A 33 -15.20 -9.98 -3.84
CA ASP A 33 -16.60 -10.33 -4.08
C ASP A 33 -17.39 -9.18 -4.73
N SER A 34 -18.66 -9.45 -5.06
CA SER A 34 -19.56 -8.48 -5.69
C SER A 34 -19.92 -7.28 -4.81
N SER A 35 -19.62 -7.34 -3.51
CA SER A 35 -19.76 -6.21 -2.59
C SER A 35 -18.49 -5.34 -2.52
N GLY A 36 -17.43 -5.72 -3.23
CA GLY A 36 -16.13 -5.05 -3.19
C GLY A 36 -15.27 -5.47 -1.99
N SER A 37 -15.62 -6.56 -1.30
CA SER A 37 -14.87 -7.05 -0.15
C SER A 37 -13.76 -7.99 -0.59
N THR A 38 -12.57 -7.77 -0.04
CA THR A 38 -11.38 -8.59 -0.30
C THR A 38 -10.87 -9.16 1.02
N ASN A 39 -10.58 -10.47 1.06
CA ASN A 39 -9.90 -11.05 2.20
C ASN A 39 -8.45 -10.53 2.24
N VAL A 40 -8.00 -10.02 3.39
CA VAL A 40 -6.64 -9.48 3.55
C VAL A 40 -5.55 -10.48 3.12
N PHE A 41 -5.76 -11.78 3.35
CA PHE A 41 -4.80 -12.81 2.95
C PHE A 41 -4.69 -13.00 1.43
N ASN A 42 -5.64 -12.47 0.65
CA ASN A 42 -5.61 -12.51 -0.81
C ASN A 42 -4.97 -11.26 -1.43
N ILE A 43 -4.74 -10.19 -0.66
CA ILE A 43 -4.19 -8.93 -1.19
C ILE A 43 -2.80 -9.17 -1.76
N ILE A 44 -1.90 -9.77 -0.98
CA ILE A 44 -0.53 -10.08 -1.41
C ILE A 44 -0.51 -11.03 -2.62
N PRO A 45 -1.07 -12.26 -2.55
CA PRO A 45 -0.97 -13.19 -3.67
C PRO A 45 -1.66 -12.64 -4.94
N GLY A 46 -2.79 -11.95 -4.80
CA GLY A 46 -3.49 -11.36 -5.95
C GLY A 46 -2.71 -10.20 -6.59
N THR A 47 -2.10 -9.33 -5.79
CA THR A 47 -1.24 -8.25 -6.30
C THR A 47 0.02 -8.80 -6.95
N ILE A 48 0.68 -9.79 -6.34
CA ILE A 48 1.85 -10.46 -6.92
C ILE A 48 1.49 -11.13 -8.24
N GLN A 49 0.32 -11.78 -8.33
CA GLN A 49 -0.13 -12.37 -9.59
C GLN A 49 -0.29 -11.32 -10.69
N TYR A 50 -0.84 -10.14 -10.36
CA TYR A 50 -0.87 -9.01 -11.28
C TYR A 50 0.53 -8.58 -11.71
N ILE A 51 1.42 -8.32 -10.75
CA ILE A 51 2.81 -7.87 -11.00
C ILE A 51 3.56 -8.89 -11.87
N LYS A 52 3.43 -10.18 -11.60
CA LYS A 52 4.02 -11.26 -12.41
C LYS A 52 3.46 -11.30 -13.82
N SER A 53 2.17 -11.04 -14.00
CA SER A 53 1.55 -10.93 -15.34
C SER A 53 2.12 -9.77 -16.17
N LYS A 54 2.82 -8.82 -15.53
CA LYS A 54 3.52 -7.69 -16.13
C LYS A 54 5.00 -7.93 -16.40
N GLY A 55 5.49 -9.16 -16.18
CA GLY A 55 6.87 -9.55 -16.47
C GLY A 55 7.81 -9.49 -15.26
N TYR A 56 7.34 -9.02 -14.11
CA TYR A 56 8.09 -9.02 -12.85
C TYR A 56 7.98 -10.38 -12.14
N THR A 57 8.63 -11.41 -12.69
CA THR A 57 8.43 -12.81 -12.26
C THR A 57 8.99 -13.15 -10.89
N ASN A 58 9.94 -12.36 -10.38
CA ASN A 58 10.68 -12.64 -9.15
C ASN A 58 10.10 -11.96 -7.89
N PHE A 59 8.84 -11.53 -7.95
CA PHE A 59 8.18 -10.93 -6.80
C PHE A 59 7.70 -11.96 -5.75
N ASP A 60 7.91 -11.62 -4.50
CA ASP A 60 7.34 -12.26 -3.31
C ASP A 60 6.68 -11.20 -2.39
N GLY A 61 6.10 -11.61 -1.28
CA GLY A 61 5.53 -10.68 -0.31
C GLY A 61 5.15 -11.32 1.02
N TYR A 62 5.02 -10.46 2.03
CA TYR A 62 4.62 -10.85 3.37
C TYR A 62 3.78 -9.75 4.01
N ASN A 63 2.97 -10.12 5.00
CA ASN A 63 2.15 -9.19 5.75
C ASN A 63 2.66 -9.02 7.18
N LEU A 64 2.58 -7.79 7.70
CA LEU A 64 2.76 -7.49 9.12
C LEU A 64 1.41 -7.12 9.74
N ASN A 65 1.15 -7.57 10.98
CA ASN A 65 -0.10 -7.29 11.68
C ASN A 65 0.09 -7.33 13.23
N PRO A 66 0.17 -6.17 13.91
CA PRO A 66 0.31 -4.82 13.35
C PRO A 66 1.77 -4.55 12.91
N PRO A 67 2.00 -3.67 11.93
CA PRO A 67 3.34 -3.14 11.66
C PRO A 67 3.78 -2.16 12.75
N THR A 68 5.09 -2.03 12.97
CA THR A 68 5.68 -0.93 13.74
C THR A 68 6.09 0.21 12.82
N TYR A 69 6.30 1.42 13.38
CA TYR A 69 6.83 2.54 12.60
C TYR A 69 8.22 2.25 12.04
N TYR A 70 9.03 1.44 12.74
CA TYR A 70 10.33 1.02 12.23
C TYR A 70 10.18 0.15 10.99
N ASP A 71 9.24 -0.81 10.99
CA ASP A 71 9.01 -1.69 9.85
C ASP A 71 8.67 -0.88 8.59
N ILE A 72 7.76 0.10 8.72
CA ILE A 72 7.36 0.95 7.59
C ILE A 72 8.54 1.73 7.02
N ARG A 73 9.35 2.36 7.89
CA ARG A 73 10.55 3.09 7.46
C ARG A 73 11.55 2.16 6.78
N ASN A 74 11.79 0.99 7.35
CA ASN A 74 12.71 0.01 6.80
C ASN A 74 12.31 -0.41 5.40
N GLU A 75 11.03 -0.68 5.13
CA GLU A 75 10.58 -1.06 3.78
C GLU A 75 10.70 0.09 2.78
N ILE A 76 10.37 1.32 3.19
CA ILE A 76 10.52 2.52 2.34
C ILE A 76 12.00 2.78 2.03
N ASP A 77 12.89 2.71 3.02
CA ASP A 77 14.33 2.91 2.85
C ASP A 77 14.94 1.83 1.94
N ASN A 78 14.37 0.62 1.92
CA ASN A 78 14.73 -0.47 1.00
C ASN A 78 14.03 -0.38 -0.37
N SER A 79 13.32 0.72 -0.66
CA SER A 79 12.58 0.93 -1.92
C SER A 79 11.57 -0.17 -2.24
N ARG A 80 10.95 -0.78 -1.22
CA ARG A 80 9.98 -1.86 -1.40
C ARG A 80 8.56 -1.31 -1.47
N PRO A 81 7.76 -1.71 -2.47
CA PRO A 81 6.35 -1.39 -2.49
C PRO A 81 5.63 -1.95 -1.27
N LEU A 82 4.76 -1.15 -0.66
CA LEU A 82 3.88 -1.62 0.40
C LEU A 82 2.50 -0.94 0.37
N LEU A 83 1.50 -1.67 0.86
CA LEU A 83 0.17 -1.17 1.16
C LEU A 83 -0.01 -1.09 2.68
N LEU A 84 -0.72 -0.07 3.14
CA LEU A 84 -1.12 0.08 4.54
C LEU A 84 -2.63 0.04 4.66
N SER A 85 -3.12 -0.79 5.56
CA SER A 85 -4.55 -0.88 5.87
C SER A 85 -4.85 -0.32 7.25
N VAL A 86 -5.83 0.57 7.31
CA VAL A 86 -6.43 1.07 8.55
C VAL A 86 -7.79 0.41 8.77
N ILE A 87 -8.16 0.17 10.03
CA ILE A 87 -9.46 -0.37 10.41
C ILE A 87 -10.09 0.54 11.47
N GLY A 88 -11.34 0.95 11.23
CA GLY A 88 -12.09 1.81 12.15
C GLY A 88 -11.49 3.22 12.30
N HIS A 89 -10.68 3.69 11.36
CA HIS A 89 -10.10 5.02 11.43
C HIS A 89 -11.19 6.11 11.34
N PRO A 90 -11.16 7.20 12.14
CA PRO A 90 -12.21 8.23 12.14
C PRO A 90 -12.52 8.82 10.75
N THR A 91 -11.48 9.14 9.98
CA THR A 91 -11.57 9.64 8.60
C THR A 91 -11.66 8.52 7.56
N TYR A 92 -10.71 7.58 7.57
CA TYR A 92 -10.54 6.57 6.52
C TYR A 92 -11.36 5.28 6.71
N LYS A 93 -12.05 5.12 7.84
CA LYS A 93 -12.83 3.91 8.17
C LYS A 93 -11.97 2.64 8.00
N ASN A 94 -12.42 1.73 7.15
CA ASN A 94 -11.64 0.58 6.70
C ASN A 94 -11.13 0.91 5.29
N HIS A 95 -9.83 1.03 5.13
CA HIS A 95 -9.24 1.45 3.86
C HIS A 95 -7.81 0.96 3.71
N THR A 96 -7.42 0.63 2.48
CA THR A 96 -6.08 0.16 2.12
C THR A 96 -5.48 1.14 1.12
N MET A 97 -4.35 1.74 1.48
CA MET A 97 -3.69 2.80 0.73
C MET A 97 -2.25 2.43 0.39
N THR A 98 -1.66 3.08 -0.59
CA THR A 98 -0.24 2.83 -0.94
C THR A 98 0.63 3.66 -0.02
N CYS A 99 1.59 3.07 0.70
CA CYS A 99 2.54 3.89 1.46
C CYS A 99 3.68 4.30 0.53
N VAL A 100 4.00 5.59 0.56
CA VAL A 100 4.97 6.21 -0.36
C VAL A 100 6.06 6.98 0.36
N GLY A 101 5.94 7.17 1.66
CA GLY A 101 6.91 7.89 2.46
C GLY A 101 6.58 7.87 3.95
N TYR A 102 7.46 8.50 4.73
CA TYR A 102 7.28 8.71 6.16
C TYR A 102 7.91 10.05 6.54
N GLU A 103 7.43 10.62 7.64
CA GLU A 103 8.01 11.83 8.22
C GLU A 103 7.95 11.73 9.75
N TYR A 104 8.90 12.33 10.44
CA TYR A 104 8.87 12.42 11.89
C TYR A 104 9.46 13.74 12.36
N THR A 105 8.98 14.22 13.50
CA THR A 105 9.57 15.35 14.21
C THR A 105 10.41 14.85 15.37
N THR A 106 11.44 15.62 15.74
CA THR A 106 12.28 15.32 16.89
C THR A 106 12.37 16.49 17.85
N GLU A 107 12.35 16.19 19.14
CA GLU A 107 12.61 17.14 20.21
C GLU A 107 13.70 16.57 21.10
N LEU A 108 14.76 17.35 21.35
CA LEU A 108 15.93 16.92 22.13
C LEU A 108 16.55 15.58 21.64
N GLY A 109 16.50 15.33 20.33
CA GLY A 109 17.03 14.11 19.70
C GLY A 109 16.12 12.87 19.81
N GLN A 110 14.90 13.03 20.35
CA GLN A 110 13.91 11.95 20.43
C GLN A 110 12.76 12.20 19.46
N ILE A 111 12.26 11.14 18.82
CA ILE A 111 11.08 11.24 17.94
C ILE A 111 9.84 11.54 18.79
N THR A 112 9.16 12.63 18.50
CA THR A 112 7.95 13.07 19.20
C THR A 112 6.68 12.82 18.38
N GLU A 113 6.74 13.02 17.07
CA GLU A 113 5.62 12.74 16.16
C GLU A 113 6.08 11.85 15.00
N LYS A 114 5.17 11.00 14.53
CA LYS A 114 5.43 10.01 13.48
C LYS A 114 4.29 10.07 12.48
N TYR A 115 4.62 10.17 11.21
CA TYR A 115 3.68 10.22 10.11
C TYR A 115 4.08 9.22 9.05
N VAL A 116 3.07 8.61 8.42
CA VAL A 116 3.23 7.91 7.15
C VAL A 116 2.56 8.73 6.06
N ILE A 117 3.19 8.75 4.89
CA ILE A 117 2.68 9.40 3.70
C ILE A 117 2.06 8.30 2.86
N VAL A 118 0.76 8.41 2.61
CA VAL A 118 0.02 7.45 1.80
C VAL A 118 -0.51 8.11 0.53
N HIS A 119 -0.37 7.41 -0.59
CA HIS A 119 -1.02 7.76 -1.84
C HIS A 119 -2.44 7.15 -1.84
N ASP A 120 -3.42 8.03 -1.70
CA ASP A 120 -4.85 7.71 -1.61
C ASP A 120 -5.53 7.95 -2.96
N THR A 121 -6.50 7.09 -3.28
CA THR A 121 -7.23 7.13 -4.57
C THR A 121 -8.64 7.70 -4.42
N TRP A 122 -9.06 8.11 -3.23
CA TRP A 122 -10.32 8.81 -3.03
C TRP A 122 -10.25 10.24 -3.57
N SER A 123 -11.27 10.64 -4.33
CA SER A 123 -11.37 12.01 -4.86
C SER A 123 -11.61 13.07 -3.78
N SER A 124 -11.97 12.64 -2.55
CA SER A 124 -12.20 13.51 -1.40
C SER A 124 -10.94 13.84 -0.60
N THR A 125 -9.79 13.26 -0.95
CA THR A 125 -8.50 13.48 -0.29
C THR A 125 -7.47 13.98 -1.30
N PRO A 126 -6.42 14.71 -0.86
CA PRO A 126 -5.25 14.95 -1.71
C PRO A 126 -4.63 13.63 -2.16
N ALA A 127 -3.89 13.65 -3.27
CA ALA A 127 -3.23 12.46 -3.80
C ALA A 127 -2.29 11.80 -2.77
N ASP A 128 -1.49 12.61 -2.06
CA ASP A 128 -0.64 12.14 -0.97
C ASP A 128 -1.10 12.76 0.35
N VAL A 129 -1.28 11.92 1.38
CA VAL A 129 -1.79 12.35 2.69
C VAL A 129 -0.88 11.88 3.82
N TYR A 130 -0.66 12.78 4.78
CA TYR A 130 0.05 12.50 6.02
C TYR A 130 -0.93 11.95 7.05
N ILE A 131 -0.69 10.73 7.52
CA ILE A 131 -1.48 10.11 8.57
C ILE A 131 -0.57 9.87 9.76
N THR A 132 -1.00 10.34 10.93
CA THR A 132 -0.29 10.09 12.19
C THR A 132 -0.17 8.59 12.44
N PHE A 133 1.03 8.11 12.77
CA PHE A 133 1.25 6.73 13.17
C PHE A 133 0.85 6.54 14.64
N ASP A 134 -0.46 6.45 14.89
CA ASP A 134 -1.09 6.41 16.21
C ASP A 134 -1.60 5.02 16.62
N GLY A 135 -1.20 3.98 15.88
CA GLY A 135 -1.62 2.59 16.11
C GLY A 135 -2.90 2.17 15.39
N THR A 136 -3.51 3.04 14.57
CA THR A 136 -4.67 2.70 13.72
C THR A 136 -4.34 1.82 12.51
N PHE A 137 -3.05 1.75 12.12
CA PHE A 137 -2.58 0.85 11.07
C PHE A 137 -2.59 -0.60 11.52
N LYS A 138 -3.39 -1.43 10.84
CA LYS A 138 -3.60 -2.82 11.22
C LYS A 138 -2.77 -3.80 10.39
N TYR A 139 -2.62 -3.54 9.10
CA TYR A 139 -1.87 -4.41 8.20
C TYR A 139 -0.90 -3.59 7.37
N ALA A 140 0.30 -4.14 7.14
CA ALA A 140 1.19 -3.73 6.08
C ALA A 140 1.41 -4.92 5.15
N ASP A 141 1.03 -4.79 3.88
CA ASP A 141 1.28 -5.79 2.84
C ASP A 141 2.50 -5.34 2.03
N ILE A 142 3.59 -6.10 2.13
CA ILE A 142 4.92 -5.72 1.61
C ILE A 142 5.28 -6.61 0.43
N PHE A 143 5.79 -6.00 -0.64
CA PHE A 143 6.16 -6.67 -1.87
C PHE A 143 7.68 -6.62 -2.06
N ILE A 144 8.29 -7.79 -2.22
CA ILE A 144 9.74 -7.96 -2.38
C ILE A 144 10.01 -8.27 -3.85
N PRO A 145 10.75 -7.41 -4.58
CA PRO A 145 11.15 -7.65 -5.97
C PRO A 145 12.29 -8.67 -6.15
#